data_AF-A0A448WBC9-F1
#
_entry.id   AF-A0A448WBC9-F1
#
_cell.length_a   1.000
_cell.length_b   1.000
_cell.length_c   1.000
_cell.angle_alpha   90.00
_cell.angle_beta   90.00
_cell.angle_gamma   90.00
#
_symmetry.space_group_name_H-M   'P 1'
#
loop_
_entity.id
_entity.type
_entity.pdbx_description
1 polymer ?
#
loop_
_entity_poly.entity_id
_entity_poly.type
_entity_poly.pdbx_seq_one_letter_code
_entity_poly.pdbx_strand_id
1 'polypeptide(L)'
;MEDLKSLYRTAGQQGKGITFLFTDNEIKDESFLEFLNNILSSGEIANLFARDEMDEILGELVNPMKREFPRRPITNESLQEYYMSRVVKYLHVCLCFSPVGQKFRNRSLKFPCLISGCTMDWFQRWPKDGLIAVSNYFLSSFDMACTPQTKISVVNTMGVFQDLVAESCLDYFQRFRRQTHVTPKSYLAFIAGYKEIYASKRREIGLLAERMNTGLKKLVEATESVNELSLDLAEKEKELAVANRKAEEVLAQVTVQAAAAQHVKEQVQVVKDKAQVLVDAITADKIVAEGKLEAARPALEEAQEALNTIKAQHISTVRKLGRPPHLIMRIMDCVLLLFQKRIDMVTMDPEKPCPKPSWAEALKLMGAGNFLNGLLNFPKGRVVLS
;
A
#
# COMPACT_ATOMS: atom_id res chain seq x y z
N MET A 1 56.12 35.51 -39.29
CA MET A 1 56.56 36.75 -39.96
C MET A 1 55.46 37.79 -39.96
N GLU A 2 54.24 37.48 -40.41
CA GLU A 2 53.10 38.42 -40.34
C GLU A 2 52.80 38.95 -38.93
N ASP A 3 52.86 38.09 -37.91
CA ASP A 3 52.68 38.52 -36.52
C ASP A 3 53.73 39.56 -36.11
N LEU A 4 55.00 39.40 -36.51
CA LEU A 4 56.06 40.37 -36.23
C LEU A 4 55.79 41.71 -36.96
N LYS A 5 55.31 41.68 -38.21
CA LYS A 5 54.89 42.90 -38.92
C LYS A 5 53.80 43.65 -38.15
N SER A 6 52.81 42.92 -37.64
CA SER A 6 51.72 43.52 -36.85
C SER A 6 52.21 44.18 -35.56
N LEU A 7 53.20 43.57 -34.88
CA LEU A 7 53.81 44.12 -33.67
C LEU A 7 54.53 45.44 -33.98
N TYR A 8 55.34 45.45 -35.05
CA TYR A 8 56.10 46.63 -35.46
C TYR A 8 55.21 47.77 -35.97
N ARG A 9 54.12 47.47 -36.71
CA ARG A 9 53.12 48.48 -37.07
C ARG A 9 52.41 49.03 -35.83
N THR A 10 52.08 48.19 -34.85
CA THR A 10 51.40 48.67 -33.63
C THR A 10 52.32 49.53 -32.75
N ALA A 11 53.56 49.08 -32.51
CA ALA A 11 54.53 49.79 -31.68
C ALA A 11 55.10 51.03 -32.37
N GLY A 12 55.52 50.90 -33.62
CA GLY A 12 56.18 51.96 -34.37
C GLY A 12 55.22 52.92 -35.08
N GLN A 13 54.36 52.39 -35.98
CA GLN A 13 53.44 53.20 -36.80
C GLN A 13 52.38 53.89 -35.91
N GLN A 14 51.66 53.12 -35.10
CA GLN A 14 50.59 53.65 -34.24
C GLN A 14 51.08 54.25 -32.91
N GLY A 15 52.31 53.93 -32.48
CA GLY A 15 52.85 54.41 -31.21
C GLY A 15 52.16 53.83 -29.97
N LYS A 16 51.58 52.63 -30.06
CA LYS A 16 50.89 51.96 -28.95
C LYS A 16 51.77 50.90 -28.32
N GLY A 17 51.82 50.89 -26.98
CA GLY A 17 52.51 49.85 -26.22
C GLY A 17 51.94 48.46 -26.50
N ILE A 18 52.81 47.50 -26.82
CA ILE A 18 52.45 46.11 -27.07
C ILE A 18 53.48 45.17 -26.43
N THR A 19 53.02 44.04 -25.90
CA THR A 19 53.89 43.01 -25.32
C THR A 19 53.82 41.74 -26.15
N PHE A 20 54.97 41.28 -26.63
CA PHE A 20 55.12 39.99 -27.28
C PHE A 20 55.50 38.93 -26.23
N LEU A 21 54.55 38.05 -25.91
CA LEU A 21 54.78 36.91 -25.03
C LEU A 21 55.22 35.72 -25.88
N PHE A 22 56.36 35.14 -25.55
CA PHE A 22 56.91 33.99 -26.26
C PHE A 22 57.35 32.90 -25.29
N THR A 23 56.84 31.68 -25.51
CA THR A 23 57.02 30.53 -24.62
C THR A 23 57.84 29.44 -25.30
N ASP A 24 58.47 28.58 -24.49
CA ASP A 24 59.26 27.45 -25.01
C ASP A 24 58.47 26.51 -25.95
N ASN A 25 57.15 26.44 -25.79
CA ASN A 25 56.27 25.57 -26.60
C ASN A 25 56.06 26.10 -28.02
N GLU A 26 56.28 27.40 -28.25
CA GLU A 26 56.10 28.04 -29.56
C GLU A 26 57.34 27.89 -30.44
N ILE A 27 58.48 27.48 -29.87
CA ILE A 27 59.73 27.24 -30.59
C ILE A 27 59.66 25.89 -31.31
N LYS A 28 59.15 25.91 -32.54
CA LYS A 28 59.18 24.75 -33.47
C LYS A 28 60.49 24.66 -34.23
N ASP A 29 61.06 25.81 -34.60
CA ASP A 29 62.33 25.93 -35.32
C ASP A 29 63.25 26.92 -34.59
N GLU A 30 64.55 26.61 -34.55
CA GLU A 30 65.56 27.46 -33.92
C GLU A 30 65.85 28.72 -34.72
N SER A 31 65.58 28.71 -36.04
CA SER A 31 65.71 29.90 -36.90
C SER A 31 64.91 31.09 -36.39
N PHE A 32 63.78 30.85 -35.70
CA PHE A 32 62.97 31.93 -35.15
C PHE A 32 63.68 32.72 -34.04
N LEU A 33 64.60 32.07 -33.31
CA LEU A 33 65.38 32.72 -32.25
C LEU A 33 66.40 33.71 -32.82
N GLU A 34 66.80 33.57 -34.08
CA GLU A 34 67.65 34.58 -34.77
C GLU A 34 66.91 35.91 -34.89
N PHE A 35 65.63 35.88 -35.27
CA PHE A 35 64.81 37.08 -35.33
C PHE A 35 64.65 37.72 -33.95
N LEU A 36 64.42 36.91 -32.90
CA LEU A 36 64.33 37.44 -31.53
C LEU A 36 65.65 38.03 -31.04
N ASN A 37 66.78 37.39 -31.36
CA ASN A 37 68.09 37.92 -31.04
C ASN A 37 68.34 39.28 -31.72
N ASN A 38 67.88 39.45 -32.97
CA ASN A 38 67.97 40.73 -33.67
C ASN A 38 67.04 41.79 -33.07
N ILE A 39 65.79 41.43 -32.74
CA ILE A 39 64.85 42.33 -32.03
C ILE A 39 65.47 42.83 -30.70
N LEU A 40 66.10 41.94 -29.93
CA LEU A 40 66.67 42.29 -28.63
C LEU A 40 68.01 43.04 -28.74
N SER A 41 68.74 42.86 -29.85
CA SER A 41 70.04 43.51 -30.08
C SER A 41 69.88 44.91 -30.67
N SER A 42 69.23 45.02 -31.83
CA SER A 42 69.12 46.26 -32.60
C SER A 42 67.70 46.85 -32.62
N GLY A 43 66.68 46.09 -32.21
CA GLY A 43 65.28 46.49 -32.38
C GLY A 43 64.81 46.46 -33.84
N GLU A 44 65.60 45.88 -34.75
CA GLU A 44 65.31 45.80 -36.17
C GLU A 44 65.45 44.36 -36.69
N ILE A 45 64.56 43.98 -37.60
CA ILE A 45 64.64 42.74 -38.35
C ILE A 45 64.85 43.08 -39.82
N ALA A 46 65.97 42.62 -40.38
CA ALA A 46 66.27 42.82 -41.80
C ALA A 46 65.19 42.20 -42.69
N ASN A 47 64.78 42.96 -43.72
CA ASN A 47 63.74 42.56 -44.69
C ASN A 47 62.39 42.18 -44.05
N LEU A 48 62.05 42.73 -42.88
CA LEU A 48 60.74 42.51 -42.27
C LEU A 48 59.62 43.13 -43.12
N PHE A 49 59.84 44.33 -43.62
CA PHE A 49 58.93 45.07 -44.49
C PHE A 49 59.53 45.23 -45.88
N ALA A 50 58.68 45.20 -46.90
CA ALA A 50 59.09 45.60 -48.24
C ALA A 50 59.31 47.13 -48.31
N ARG A 51 60.02 47.62 -49.32
CA ARG A 51 60.38 49.05 -49.41
C ARG A 51 59.15 49.96 -49.46
N ASP A 52 58.14 49.54 -50.22
CA ASP A 52 56.83 50.18 -50.33
C ASP A 52 56.09 50.22 -48.98
N GLU A 53 56.11 49.13 -48.20
CA GLU A 53 55.53 49.11 -46.86
C GLU A 53 56.26 50.05 -45.88
N MET A 54 57.59 50.14 -45.97
CA MET A 54 58.37 51.07 -45.14
C MET A 54 58.10 52.53 -45.51
N ASP A 55 58.01 52.86 -46.80
CA ASP A 55 57.71 54.21 -47.26
C ASP A 55 56.30 54.65 -46.81
N GLU A 56 55.32 53.73 -46.84
CA GLU A 56 53.97 53.93 -46.28
C GLU A 56 54.04 54.28 -44.79
N ILE A 57 54.74 53.46 -44.00
CA ILE A 57 54.89 53.66 -42.55
C ILE A 57 55.58 55.00 -42.27
N LEU A 58 56.68 55.31 -42.94
CA LEU A 58 57.43 56.56 -42.74
C LEU A 58 56.60 57.79 -43.12
N GLY A 59 55.79 57.70 -44.18
CA GLY A 59 54.87 58.76 -44.61
C GLY A 59 53.86 59.15 -43.53
N GLU A 60 53.29 58.16 -42.83
CA GLU A 60 52.34 58.41 -41.73
C GLU A 60 53.01 58.99 -40.47
N LEU A 61 54.31 58.72 -40.27
CA LEU A 61 55.05 59.18 -39.09
C LEU A 61 55.44 60.66 -39.14
N VAL A 62 55.34 61.30 -40.31
CA VAL A 62 55.67 62.73 -40.51
C VAL A 62 54.85 63.64 -39.58
N ASN A 63 53.53 63.42 -39.51
CA ASN A 63 52.64 64.26 -38.72
C ASN A 63 52.87 64.11 -37.21
N PRO A 64 52.95 62.87 -36.65
CA PRO A 64 53.36 62.67 -35.27
C PRO A 64 54.75 63.25 -34.94
N MET A 65 55.74 63.10 -35.84
CA MET A 65 57.10 63.62 -35.61
C MET A 65 57.11 65.14 -35.51
N LYS A 66 56.40 65.84 -36.40
CA LYS A 66 56.24 67.30 -36.35
C LYS A 66 55.59 67.75 -35.04
N ARG A 67 54.65 66.96 -34.51
CA ARG A 67 53.92 67.27 -33.28
C ARG A 67 54.79 67.10 -32.04
N GLU A 68 55.58 66.03 -31.97
CA GLU A 68 56.45 65.73 -30.82
C GLU A 68 57.78 66.48 -30.88
N PHE A 69 58.35 66.66 -32.07
CA PHE A 69 59.67 67.26 -32.30
C PHE A 69 59.64 68.31 -33.42
N PRO A 70 59.01 69.48 -33.19
CA PRO A 70 58.77 70.49 -34.23
C PRO A 70 60.05 71.14 -34.80
N ARG A 71 61.21 70.99 -34.16
CA ARG A 71 62.49 71.57 -34.57
C ARG A 71 63.42 70.60 -35.28
N ARG A 72 63.07 69.31 -35.42
CA ARG A 72 63.91 68.34 -36.12
C ARG A 72 63.63 68.40 -37.63
N PRO A 73 64.68 68.36 -38.49
CA PRO A 73 64.49 68.29 -39.93
C PRO A 73 63.82 66.96 -40.28
N ILE A 74 62.96 66.97 -41.30
CA ILE A 74 62.21 65.80 -41.74
C ILE A 74 62.96 65.22 -42.93
N THR A 75 63.96 64.41 -42.64
CA THR A 75 64.67 63.56 -43.60
C THR A 75 64.25 62.11 -43.41
N ASN A 76 64.38 61.27 -44.44
CA ASN A 76 64.08 59.83 -44.31
C ASN A 76 64.87 59.18 -43.19
N GLU A 77 66.14 59.57 -43.00
CA GLU A 77 66.99 59.12 -41.88
C GLU A 77 66.38 59.48 -40.52
N SER A 78 65.93 60.74 -40.35
CA SER A 78 65.32 61.19 -39.10
C SER A 78 63.98 60.50 -38.78
N LEU A 79 63.21 60.16 -39.81
CA LEU A 79 61.94 59.43 -39.68
C LEU A 79 62.18 57.97 -39.30
N GLN A 80 63.20 57.33 -39.88
CA GLN A 80 63.62 55.98 -39.54
C GLN A 80 64.15 55.89 -38.11
N GLU A 81 64.99 56.84 -37.69
CA GLU A 81 65.46 56.92 -36.30
C GLU A 81 64.29 57.10 -35.33
N TYR A 82 63.33 57.97 -35.68
CA TYR A 82 62.15 58.20 -34.86
C TYR A 82 61.22 56.97 -34.80
N TYR A 83 61.03 56.26 -35.91
CA TYR A 83 60.31 54.98 -35.95
C TYR A 83 60.96 53.96 -35.02
N MET A 84 62.28 53.75 -35.15
CA MET A 84 63.01 52.79 -34.32
C MET A 84 62.97 53.17 -32.84
N SER A 85 63.09 54.46 -32.51
CA SER A 85 62.93 54.94 -31.13
C SER A 85 61.55 54.59 -30.56
N ARG A 86 60.48 54.66 -31.36
CA ARG A 86 59.14 54.23 -30.92
C ARG A 86 59.03 52.73 -30.79
N VAL A 87 59.58 51.96 -31.73
CA VAL A 87 59.58 50.50 -31.66
C VAL A 87 60.24 50.05 -30.36
N VAL A 88 61.46 50.52 -30.07
CA VAL A 88 62.17 50.15 -28.83
C VAL A 88 61.42 50.61 -27.57
N LYS A 89 60.73 51.74 -27.62
CA LYS A 89 59.97 52.27 -26.49
C LYS A 89 58.67 51.51 -26.21
N TYR A 90 57.98 51.05 -27.26
CA TYR A 90 56.62 50.52 -27.15
C TYR A 90 56.52 49.00 -27.36
N LEU A 91 57.54 48.36 -27.93
CA LEU A 91 57.60 46.90 -28.09
C LEU A 91 58.32 46.27 -26.90
N HIS A 92 57.56 45.61 -26.02
CA HIS A 92 58.12 44.81 -24.94
C HIS A 92 58.13 43.32 -25.33
N VAL A 93 59.25 42.63 -25.10
CA VAL A 93 59.37 41.20 -25.36
C VAL A 93 59.49 40.47 -24.03
N CYS A 94 58.58 39.53 -23.78
CA CYS A 94 58.57 38.69 -22.57
C CYS A 94 58.80 37.24 -22.97
N LEU A 95 59.95 36.69 -22.54
CA LEU A 95 60.35 35.32 -22.83
C LEU A 95 60.10 34.42 -21.62
N CYS A 96 59.30 33.37 -21.79
CA CYS A 96 58.99 32.40 -20.74
C CYS A 96 59.62 31.06 -21.08
N PHE A 97 60.89 30.90 -20.69
CA PHE A 97 61.66 29.68 -20.91
C PHE A 97 61.83 28.88 -19.63
N SER A 98 61.78 27.55 -19.78
CA SER A 98 62.02 26.62 -18.71
C SER A 98 63.53 26.46 -18.48
N PRO A 99 64.01 26.61 -17.23
CA PRO A 99 65.40 26.30 -16.89
C PRO A 99 65.67 24.78 -16.89
N VAL A 100 64.63 23.96 -17.08
CA VAL A 100 64.74 22.50 -17.05
C VAL A 100 65.24 21.97 -18.40
N GLY A 101 66.32 21.20 -18.35
CA GLY A 101 66.94 20.58 -19.52
C GLY A 101 68.08 21.40 -20.13
N GLN A 102 68.69 20.88 -21.20
CA GLN A 102 69.85 21.53 -21.82
C GLN A 102 69.47 22.53 -22.94
N LYS A 103 68.21 22.53 -23.40
CA LYS A 103 67.76 23.34 -24.54
C LYS A 103 67.95 24.83 -24.29
N PHE A 104 67.47 25.35 -23.16
CA PHE A 104 67.60 26.77 -22.83
C PHE A 104 69.07 27.21 -22.72
N ARG A 105 69.92 26.38 -22.09
CA ARG A 105 71.37 26.63 -22.02
C ARG A 105 71.99 26.71 -23.42
N ASN A 106 71.71 25.74 -24.28
CA ASN A 106 72.26 25.71 -25.64
C ASN A 106 71.78 26.90 -26.47
N ARG A 107 70.48 27.27 -26.38
CA ARG A 107 69.91 28.45 -27.04
C ARG A 107 70.55 29.74 -26.56
N SER A 108 70.75 29.87 -25.25
CA SER A 108 71.39 31.06 -24.65
C SER A 108 72.84 31.24 -25.10
N LEU A 109 73.56 30.13 -25.33
CA LEU A 109 74.92 30.17 -25.89
C LEU A 109 74.94 30.55 -27.37
N LYS A 110 73.96 30.09 -28.16
CA LYS A 110 73.82 30.45 -29.58
C LYS A 110 73.34 31.89 -29.78
N PHE A 111 72.45 32.37 -28.91
CA PHE A 111 71.75 33.65 -29.01
C PHE A 111 71.95 34.46 -27.73
N PRO A 112 73.09 35.16 -27.58
CA PRO A 112 73.46 35.83 -26.33
C PRO A 112 72.49 36.96 -25.94
N CYS A 113 71.81 37.59 -26.91
CA CYS A 113 70.88 38.70 -26.62
C CYS A 113 69.63 38.24 -25.87
N LEU A 114 69.32 36.93 -25.86
CA LEU A 114 68.26 36.37 -25.00
C LEU A 114 68.55 36.59 -23.51
N ILE A 115 69.83 36.69 -23.12
CA ILE A 115 70.23 36.97 -21.74
C ILE A 115 70.62 38.44 -21.58
N SER A 116 71.45 39.00 -22.47
CA SER A 116 71.95 40.37 -22.30
C SER A 116 70.93 41.46 -22.62
N GLY A 117 69.96 41.17 -23.49
CA GLY A 117 68.90 42.10 -23.89
C GLY A 117 67.64 42.01 -23.04
N CYS A 118 67.56 41.06 -22.09
CA CYS A 118 66.41 40.85 -21.24
C CYS A 118 66.79 40.96 -19.76
N THR A 119 65.84 41.40 -18.93
CA THR A 119 65.98 41.27 -17.48
C THR A 119 65.53 39.87 -17.06
N MET A 120 66.38 39.18 -16.30
CA MET A 120 66.10 37.81 -15.85
C MET A 120 65.26 37.83 -14.58
N ASP A 121 64.06 37.25 -14.66
CA ASP A 121 63.21 36.98 -13.49
C ASP A 121 63.18 35.48 -13.19
N TRP A 122 63.54 35.11 -11.97
CA TRP A 122 63.69 33.72 -11.56
C TRP A 122 62.44 33.21 -10.84
N PHE A 123 61.66 32.39 -11.54
CA PHE A 123 60.56 31.66 -10.92
C PHE A 123 61.07 30.48 -10.12
N GLN A 124 61.28 30.70 -8.82
CA GLN A 124 61.65 29.65 -7.89
C GLN A 124 60.44 28.78 -7.53
N ARG A 125 60.74 27.61 -6.93
CA ARG A 125 59.70 26.79 -6.31
C ARG A 125 58.98 27.61 -5.24
N TRP A 126 57.68 27.40 -5.10
CA TRP A 126 56.92 28.07 -4.06
C TRP A 126 57.47 27.69 -2.68
N PRO A 127 57.78 28.68 -1.81
CA PRO A 127 58.16 28.38 -0.45
C PRO A 127 56.97 27.76 0.29
N LYS A 128 57.26 27.09 1.41
CA LYS A 128 56.25 26.47 2.26
C LYS A 128 55.11 27.44 2.63
N ASP A 129 55.45 28.68 2.98
CA ASP A 129 54.44 29.70 3.31
C ASP A 129 53.55 30.06 2.12
N GLY A 130 54.12 30.08 0.90
CA GLY A 130 53.36 30.27 -0.34
C GLY A 130 52.41 29.12 -0.61
N LEU A 131 52.85 27.87 -0.38
CA LEU A 131 52.00 26.68 -0.50
C LEU A 131 50.83 26.70 0.49
N ILE A 132 51.11 27.08 1.74
CA ILE A 132 50.09 27.24 2.79
C ILE A 132 49.10 28.35 2.40
N ALA A 133 49.57 29.50 1.94
CA ALA A 133 48.72 30.61 1.52
C ALA A 133 47.80 30.22 0.36
N VAL A 134 48.31 29.49 -0.62
CA VAL A 134 47.53 28.98 -1.75
C VAL A 134 46.47 27.98 -1.26
N SER A 135 46.85 27.02 -0.42
CA SER A 135 45.89 26.09 0.19
C SER A 135 44.82 26.81 1.00
N ASN A 136 45.20 27.84 1.76
CA ASN A 136 44.26 28.64 2.54
C ASN A 136 43.27 29.38 1.63
N TYR A 137 43.77 30.01 0.57
CA TYR A 137 42.91 30.70 -0.40
C TYR A 137 41.86 29.75 -0.99
N PHE A 138 42.27 28.56 -1.43
CA PHE A 138 41.33 27.60 -2.02
C PHE A 138 40.42 26.92 -1.00
N LEU A 139 40.89 26.61 0.21
CA LEU A 139 40.10 25.89 1.22
C LEU A 139 39.26 26.80 2.11
N SER A 140 39.57 28.09 2.21
CA SER A 140 38.81 29.04 3.02
C SER A 140 37.33 29.05 2.64
N SER A 141 37.02 29.13 1.33
CA SER A 141 35.68 29.10 0.77
C SER A 141 35.03 27.71 0.71
N PHE A 142 35.78 26.64 1.00
CA PHE A 142 35.27 25.28 0.94
C PHE A 142 34.64 24.86 2.29
N ASP A 143 33.40 24.38 2.25
CA ASP A 143 32.70 23.92 3.45
C ASP A 143 33.20 22.54 3.89
N MET A 144 33.72 22.48 5.11
CA MET A 144 34.26 21.27 5.72
C MET A 144 33.62 21.09 7.08
N ALA A 145 33.10 19.89 7.34
CA ALA A 145 32.56 19.50 8.64
C ALA A 145 33.71 19.26 9.64
N CYS A 146 34.37 20.33 10.08
CA CYS A 146 35.44 20.29 11.07
C CYS A 146 35.49 21.59 11.90
N THR A 147 36.21 21.55 13.02
CA THR A 147 36.47 22.77 13.80
C THR A 147 37.41 23.71 13.04
N PRO A 148 37.34 25.03 13.28
CA PRO A 148 38.24 25.99 12.62
C PRO A 148 39.72 25.65 12.81
N GLN A 149 40.10 25.17 13.99
CA GLN A 149 41.46 24.74 14.29
C GLN A 149 41.92 23.57 13.42
N THR A 150 41.06 22.56 13.24
CA THR A 150 41.37 21.42 12.37
C THR A 150 41.49 21.85 10.91
N LYS A 151 40.66 22.80 10.46
CA LYS A 151 40.75 23.35 9.10
C LYS A 151 42.11 24.03 8.84
N ILE A 152 42.59 24.83 9.79
CA ILE A 152 43.92 25.45 9.73
C ILE A 152 45.02 24.37 9.67
N SER A 153 44.94 23.33 10.51
CA SER A 153 45.89 22.22 10.49
C SER A 153 45.90 21.48 9.14
N VAL A 154 44.74 21.25 8.52
CA VAL A 154 44.65 20.63 7.18
C VAL A 154 45.35 21.50 6.13
N VAL A 155 45.09 22.81 6.13
CA VAL A 155 45.72 23.77 5.21
C VAL A 155 47.24 23.75 5.35
N ASN A 156 47.75 23.80 6.58
CA ASN A 156 49.19 23.72 6.85
C ASN A 156 49.80 22.40 6.38
N THR A 157 49.08 21.29 6.60
CA THR A 157 49.51 19.95 6.21
C THR A 157 49.58 19.79 4.70
N MET A 158 48.65 20.38 3.94
CA MET A 158 48.71 20.37 2.47
C MET A 158 49.97 21.07 1.95
N GLY A 159 50.40 22.17 2.58
CA GLY A 159 51.65 22.84 2.22
C GLY A 159 52.87 21.96 2.49
N VAL A 160 52.90 21.30 3.65
CA VAL A 160 53.97 20.37 4.04
C VAL A 160 54.07 19.18 3.08
N PHE A 161 52.94 18.59 2.67
CA PHE A 161 52.97 17.44 1.76
C PHE A 161 53.58 17.76 0.41
N GLN A 162 53.27 18.92 -0.16
CA GLN A 162 53.85 19.31 -1.45
C GLN A 162 55.37 19.52 -1.35
N ASP A 163 55.83 20.07 -0.23
CA ASP A 163 57.26 20.26 0.06
C ASP A 163 57.98 18.90 0.20
N LEU A 164 57.40 17.96 0.96
CA LEU A 164 57.90 16.59 1.10
C LEU A 164 57.95 15.83 -0.23
N VAL A 165 56.95 16.02 -1.10
CA VAL A 165 56.96 15.42 -2.44
C VAL A 165 58.12 16.00 -3.26
N ALA A 166 58.41 17.30 -3.14
CA ALA A 166 59.52 17.94 -3.82
C ALA A 166 60.89 17.43 -3.34
N GLU A 167 61.05 17.17 -2.04
CA GLU A 167 62.24 16.51 -1.48
C GLU A 167 62.35 15.05 -1.95
N SER A 168 61.24 14.31 -1.92
CA SER A 168 61.19 12.91 -2.37
C SER A 168 61.54 12.76 -3.85
N CYS A 169 61.18 13.73 -4.69
CA CYS A 169 61.60 13.78 -6.10
C CYS A 169 63.13 13.90 -6.25
N LEU A 170 63.81 14.63 -5.37
CA LEU A 170 65.27 14.73 -5.37
C LEU A 170 65.90 13.39 -4.99
N ASP A 171 65.41 12.76 -3.92
CA ASP A 171 65.87 11.44 -3.48
C ASP A 171 65.66 10.37 -4.56
N TYR A 172 64.51 10.42 -5.24
CA TYR A 172 64.19 9.52 -6.34
C TYR A 172 65.18 9.67 -7.50
N PHE A 173 65.53 10.91 -7.86
CA PHE A 173 66.56 11.17 -8.86
C PHE A 173 67.96 10.69 -8.40
N GLN A 174 68.30 10.90 -7.13
CA GLN A 174 69.60 10.46 -6.60
C GLN A 174 69.76 8.93 -6.66
N ARG A 175 68.71 8.18 -6.33
CA ARG A 175 68.73 6.71 -6.29
C ARG A 175 68.56 6.06 -7.65
N PHE A 176 67.60 6.53 -8.45
CA PHE A 176 67.19 5.85 -9.68
C PHE A 176 67.59 6.58 -10.96
N ARG A 177 68.18 7.78 -10.85
CA ARG A 177 68.53 8.65 -11.99
C ARG A 177 67.35 8.96 -12.91
N ARG A 178 66.12 8.86 -12.40
CA ARG A 178 64.88 9.22 -13.08
C ARG A 178 64.41 10.58 -12.59
N GLN A 179 64.29 11.55 -13.48
CA GLN A 179 63.79 12.88 -13.14
C GLN A 179 62.27 12.87 -13.02
N THR A 180 61.78 13.36 -11.88
CA THR A 180 60.37 13.68 -11.65
C THR A 180 60.27 15.14 -11.23
N HIS A 181 59.24 15.83 -11.70
CA HIS A 181 59.08 17.26 -11.49
C HIS A 181 57.79 17.56 -10.74
N VAL A 182 57.91 18.41 -9.74
CA VAL A 182 56.79 18.96 -8.99
C VAL A 182 56.49 20.34 -9.55
N THR A 183 55.25 20.55 -10.00
CA THR A 183 54.79 21.83 -10.55
C THR A 183 53.68 22.42 -9.69
N PRO A 184 53.56 23.76 -9.61
CA PRO A 184 52.42 24.41 -8.97
C PRO A 184 51.07 23.92 -9.53
N LYS A 185 51.00 23.63 -10.84
CA LYS A 185 49.82 23.06 -11.48
C LYS A 185 49.41 21.71 -10.89
N SER A 186 50.38 20.83 -10.60
CA SER A 186 50.13 19.55 -9.91
C SER A 186 49.59 19.77 -8.50
N TYR A 187 50.08 20.78 -7.77
CA TYR A 187 49.56 21.13 -6.45
C TYR A 187 48.11 21.63 -6.49
N LEU A 188 47.79 22.50 -7.46
CA LEU A 188 46.43 22.97 -7.67
C LEU A 188 45.47 21.84 -8.02
N ALA A 189 45.92 20.89 -8.85
CA ALA A 189 45.17 19.68 -9.16
C ALA A 189 44.96 18.78 -7.92
N PHE A 190 45.97 18.67 -7.05
CA PHE A 190 45.85 17.95 -5.78
C PHE A 190 44.78 18.57 -4.86
N ILE A 191 44.79 19.90 -4.69
CA ILE A 191 43.76 20.59 -3.89
C ILE A 191 42.36 20.41 -4.51
N ALA A 192 42.25 20.52 -5.83
CA ALA A 192 40.99 20.30 -6.53
C ALA A 192 40.46 18.86 -6.33
N GLY A 193 41.34 17.86 -6.49
CA GLY A 193 41.00 16.45 -6.25
C GLY A 193 40.60 16.18 -4.80
N TYR A 194 41.29 16.81 -3.83
CA TYR A 194 40.89 16.73 -2.42
C TYR A 194 39.45 17.21 -2.21
N LYS A 195 39.09 18.38 -2.76
CA LYS A 195 37.72 18.93 -2.64
C LYS A 195 36.68 17.99 -3.22
N GLU A 196 36.95 17.44 -4.41
CA GLU A 196 36.05 16.51 -5.09
C GLU A 196 35.83 15.23 -4.28
N ILE A 197 36.91 14.60 -3.84
CA ILE A 197 36.86 13.37 -3.03
C ILE A 197 36.16 13.65 -1.70
N TYR A 198 36.48 14.76 -1.03
CA TYR A 198 35.86 15.14 0.24
C TYR A 198 34.34 15.33 0.08
N ALA A 199 33.90 16.07 -0.93
CA ALA A 199 32.48 16.28 -1.20
C ALA A 199 31.76 14.98 -1.52
N SER A 200 32.42 14.09 -2.29
CA SER A 200 31.89 12.77 -2.61
C SER A 200 31.69 11.91 -1.36
N LYS A 201 32.73 11.80 -0.52
CA LYS A 201 32.68 11.03 0.72
C LYS A 201 31.73 11.61 1.75
N ARG A 202 31.65 12.94 1.87
CA ARG A 202 30.68 13.60 2.76
C ARG A 202 29.24 13.29 2.34
N ARG A 203 28.95 13.26 1.04
CA ARG A 203 27.63 12.87 0.53
C ARG A 203 27.31 11.40 0.82
N GLU A 204 28.27 10.50 0.57
CA GLU A 204 28.13 9.06 0.85
C GLU A 204 27.83 8.81 2.32
N ILE A 205 28.62 9.41 3.22
CA ILE A 205 28.42 9.30 4.67
C ILE A 205 27.11 9.96 5.10
N GLY A 206 26.76 11.12 4.52
CA GLY A 206 25.50 11.79 4.80
C GLY A 206 24.28 10.92 4.48
N LEU A 207 24.28 10.24 3.34
CA LEU A 207 23.22 9.30 2.96
C LEU A 207 23.13 8.10 3.92
N LEU A 208 24.27 7.56 4.37
CA LEU A 208 24.30 6.49 5.36
C LEU A 208 23.75 6.96 6.71
N ALA A 209 24.11 8.17 7.15
CA ALA A 209 23.62 8.77 8.37
C ALA A 209 22.10 9.02 8.31
N GLU A 210 21.57 9.52 7.19
CA GLU A 210 20.13 9.70 6.99
C GLU A 210 19.36 8.37 7.04
N ARG A 211 19.88 7.32 6.41
CA ARG A 211 19.30 5.98 6.47
C ARG A 211 19.27 5.45 7.91
N MET A 212 20.37 5.64 8.64
CA MET A 212 20.47 5.20 10.03
C MET A 212 19.51 5.97 10.93
N ASN A 213 19.40 7.30 10.76
CA ASN A 213 18.45 8.14 11.50
C ASN A 213 17.00 7.76 11.19
N THR A 214 16.68 7.47 9.93
CA THR A 214 15.34 7.02 9.53
C THR A 214 15.00 5.66 10.16
N GLY A 215 15.96 4.73 10.15
CA GLY A 215 15.81 3.43 10.81
C GLY A 215 15.61 3.57 12.32
N LEU A 216 16.41 4.41 12.97
CA LEU A 216 16.27 4.70 14.40
C LEU A 216 14.90 5.30 14.72
N LYS A 217 14.43 6.25 13.91
CA LYS A 217 13.10 6.84 14.08
C LYS A 217 12.00 5.77 13.99
N LYS A 218 12.09 4.84 13.04
CA LYS A 218 11.14 3.74 12.90
C LYS A 218 11.17 2.77 14.09
N LEU A 219 12.35 2.53 14.67
CA LEU A 219 12.47 1.72 15.90
C LEU A 219 11.83 2.41 17.10
N VAL A 220 12.00 3.72 17.23
CA VAL A 220 11.34 4.50 18.28
C VAL A 220 9.82 4.45 18.10
N GLU A 221 9.31 4.73 16.90
CA GLU A 221 7.88 4.64 16.58
C GLU A 221 7.30 3.25 16.90
N ALA A 222 7.99 2.17 16.53
CA ALA A 222 7.57 0.80 16.83
C ALA A 222 7.56 0.52 18.35
N THR A 223 8.53 1.04 19.09
CA THR A 223 8.61 0.89 20.55
C THR A 223 7.43 1.60 21.22
N GLU A 224 7.08 2.80 20.76
CA GLU A 224 5.91 3.54 21.23
C GLU A 224 4.61 2.77 20.95
N SER A 225 4.43 2.25 19.72
CA SER A 225 3.25 1.43 19.38
C SER A 225 3.14 0.15 20.19
N VAL A 226 4.26 -0.54 20.47
CA VAL A 226 4.26 -1.74 21.32
C VAL A 226 3.88 -1.39 22.76
N ASN A 227 4.32 -0.25 23.29
CA ASN A 227 3.92 0.21 24.61
C ASN A 227 2.41 0.51 24.68
N GLU A 228 1.84 1.17 23.66
CA GLU A 228 0.39 1.42 23.58
C GLU A 228 -0.42 0.13 23.51
N LEU A 229 -0.03 -0.81 22.62
CA LEU A 229 -0.66 -2.14 22.52
C LEU A 229 -0.57 -2.93 23.83
N SER A 230 0.55 -2.82 24.56
CA SER A 230 0.70 -3.50 25.85
C SER A 230 -0.25 -2.94 26.92
N LEU A 231 -0.52 -1.62 26.89
CA LEU A 231 -1.49 -0.99 27.78
C LEU A 231 -2.92 -1.45 27.45
N ASP A 232 -3.29 -1.43 26.17
CA ASP A 232 -4.62 -1.89 25.72
C ASP A 232 -4.84 -3.37 26.01
N LEU A 233 -3.82 -4.22 25.79
CA LEU A 233 -3.88 -5.64 26.12
C LEU A 233 -4.17 -5.87 27.61
N ALA A 234 -3.49 -5.13 28.50
CA ALA A 234 -3.71 -5.24 29.94
C ALA A 234 -5.12 -4.80 30.38
N GLU A 235 -5.74 -3.85 29.66
CA GLU A 235 -7.13 -3.46 29.89
C GLU A 235 -8.11 -4.53 29.35
N LYS A 236 -7.87 -5.02 28.13
CA LYS A 236 -8.67 -6.08 27.50
C LYS A 236 -8.64 -7.38 28.28
N GLU A 237 -7.49 -7.77 28.84
CA GLU A 237 -7.39 -8.96 29.71
C GLU A 237 -8.29 -8.84 30.95
N LYS A 238 -8.39 -7.65 31.55
CA LYS A 238 -9.32 -7.40 32.68
C LYS A 238 -10.77 -7.52 32.24
N GLU A 239 -11.14 -6.93 31.11
CA GLU A 239 -12.50 -7.04 30.55
C GLU A 239 -12.86 -8.50 30.25
N LEU A 240 -11.92 -9.25 29.67
CA LEU A 240 -12.09 -10.64 29.30
C LEU A 240 -12.23 -11.54 30.53
N ALA A 241 -11.49 -11.27 31.61
CA ALA A 241 -11.67 -11.96 32.89
C ALA A 241 -13.06 -11.73 33.48
N VAL A 242 -13.58 -10.49 33.41
CA VAL A 242 -14.96 -10.18 33.85
C VAL A 242 -16.00 -10.87 32.97
N ALA A 243 -15.81 -10.86 31.65
CA ALA A 243 -16.71 -11.52 30.71
C ALA A 243 -16.71 -13.05 30.88
N ASN A 244 -15.54 -13.67 31.04
CA ASN A 244 -15.43 -15.11 31.32
C ASN A 244 -16.14 -15.48 32.62
N ARG A 245 -15.97 -14.69 33.69
CA ARG A 245 -16.66 -14.94 34.96
C ARG A 245 -18.18 -14.91 34.81
N LYS A 246 -18.71 -13.92 34.07
CA LYS A 246 -20.15 -13.86 33.74
C LYS A 246 -20.59 -15.04 32.87
N ALA A 247 -19.79 -15.45 31.90
CA ALA A 247 -20.09 -16.60 31.05
C ALA A 247 -20.12 -17.91 31.84
N GLU A 248 -19.18 -18.11 32.77
CA GLU A 248 -19.18 -19.26 33.69
C GLU A 248 -20.42 -19.28 34.59
N GLU A 249 -20.83 -18.13 35.13
CA GLU A 249 -22.07 -18.00 35.93
C GLU A 249 -23.31 -18.40 35.12
N VAL A 250 -23.42 -17.90 33.88
CA VAL A 250 -24.53 -18.24 32.99
C VAL A 250 -24.49 -19.73 32.62
N LEU A 251 -23.31 -20.28 32.32
CA LEU A 251 -23.16 -21.69 32.00
C LEU A 251 -23.59 -22.58 33.18
N ALA A 252 -23.21 -22.21 34.41
CA ALA A 252 -23.63 -22.91 35.62
C ALA A 252 -25.17 -22.85 35.82
N GLN A 253 -25.80 -21.71 35.54
CA GLN A 253 -27.26 -21.62 35.59
C GLN A 253 -27.93 -22.47 34.52
N VAL A 254 -27.42 -22.45 33.29
CA VAL A 254 -27.95 -23.25 32.18
C VAL A 254 -27.80 -24.74 32.44
N THR A 255 -26.69 -25.21 33.03
CA THR A 255 -26.53 -26.63 33.36
C THR A 255 -27.51 -27.09 34.44
N VAL A 256 -27.77 -26.26 35.46
CA VAL A 256 -28.81 -26.54 36.47
C VAL A 256 -30.20 -26.59 35.83
N GLN A 257 -30.53 -25.62 34.97
CA GLN A 257 -31.80 -25.60 34.26
C GLN A 257 -31.95 -26.78 33.28
N ALA A 258 -30.89 -27.18 32.59
CA ALA A 258 -30.88 -28.32 31.69
C ALA A 258 -31.08 -29.65 32.45
N ALA A 259 -30.45 -29.81 33.61
CA ALA A 259 -30.67 -30.98 34.48
C ALA A 259 -32.12 -31.04 34.99
N ALA A 260 -32.69 -29.89 35.40
CA ALA A 260 -34.08 -29.81 35.80
C ALA A 260 -35.04 -30.13 34.65
N ALA A 261 -34.78 -29.60 33.44
CA ALA A 261 -35.56 -29.88 32.25
C ALA A 261 -35.50 -31.36 31.84
N GLN A 262 -34.35 -32.01 32.00
CA GLN A 262 -34.19 -33.44 31.73
C GLN A 262 -35.02 -34.30 32.71
N HIS A 263 -35.05 -33.95 33.99
CA HIS A 263 -35.89 -34.62 34.97
C HIS A 263 -37.39 -34.47 34.66
N VAL A 264 -37.82 -33.26 34.26
CA VAL A 264 -39.21 -33.03 33.82
C VAL A 264 -39.53 -33.83 32.55
N LYS A 265 -38.59 -33.92 31.59
CA LYS A 265 -38.76 -34.73 30.37
C LYS A 265 -38.97 -36.21 30.69
N GLU A 266 -38.21 -36.77 31.63
CA GLU A 266 -38.37 -38.16 32.08
C GLU A 266 -39.74 -38.38 32.76
N GLN A 267 -40.19 -37.45 33.60
CA GLN A 267 -41.53 -37.52 34.21
C GLN A 267 -42.66 -37.46 33.18
N VAL A 268 -42.54 -36.59 32.18
CA VAL A 268 -43.53 -36.47 31.10
C VAL A 268 -43.57 -37.73 30.23
N GLN A 269 -42.43 -38.38 29.99
CA GLN A 269 -42.37 -39.64 29.24
C GLN A 269 -43.15 -40.75 29.95
N VAL A 270 -43.02 -40.89 31.27
CA VAL A 270 -43.78 -41.87 32.07
C VAL A 270 -45.29 -41.63 31.98
N VAL A 271 -45.73 -40.36 31.97
CA VAL A 271 -47.15 -40.02 31.83
C VAL A 271 -47.66 -40.33 30.42
N LYS A 272 -46.86 -40.05 29.39
CA LYS A 272 -47.19 -40.36 27.99
C LYS A 272 -47.39 -41.86 27.78
N ASP A 273 -46.49 -42.69 28.31
CA ASP A 273 -46.56 -44.15 28.14
C ASP A 273 -47.80 -44.73 28.84
N LYS A 274 -48.18 -44.22 30.01
CA LYS A 274 -49.44 -44.61 30.69
C LYS A 274 -50.69 -44.20 29.93
N ALA A 275 -50.69 -43.00 29.32
CA ALA A 275 -51.82 -42.54 28.53
C ALA A 275 -52.02 -43.38 27.26
N GLN A 276 -50.93 -43.82 26.62
CA GLN A 276 -51.01 -44.66 25.42
C GLN A 276 -51.70 -46.01 25.71
N VAL A 277 -51.35 -46.67 26.83
CA VAL A 277 -51.97 -47.94 27.23
C VAL A 277 -53.48 -47.81 27.44
N LEU A 278 -53.94 -46.68 28.00
CA LEU A 278 -55.36 -46.39 28.20
C LEU A 278 -56.11 -46.18 26.88
N VAL A 279 -55.50 -45.48 25.92
CA VAL A 279 -56.10 -45.25 24.59
C VAL A 279 -56.28 -46.56 23.83
N ASP A 280 -55.30 -47.46 23.89
CA ASP A 280 -55.35 -48.75 23.20
C ASP A 280 -56.47 -49.65 23.77
N ALA A 281 -56.69 -49.63 25.09
CA ALA A 281 -57.77 -50.37 25.75
C ALA A 281 -59.17 -49.87 25.34
N ILE A 282 -59.38 -48.55 25.32
CA ILE A 282 -60.68 -47.94 24.94
C ILE A 282 -61.03 -48.26 23.48
N THR A 283 -60.02 -48.32 22.61
CA THR A 283 -60.21 -48.62 21.19
C THR A 283 -60.67 -50.07 20.97
N ALA A 284 -60.15 -51.01 21.76
CA ALA A 284 -60.58 -52.41 21.71
C ALA A 284 -62.05 -52.60 22.12
N ASP A 285 -62.48 -51.93 23.20
CA ASP A 285 -63.86 -52.03 23.69
C ASP A 285 -64.89 -51.44 22.71
N LYS A 286 -64.52 -50.36 22.00
CA LYS A 286 -65.39 -49.72 21.00
C LYS A 286 -65.73 -50.67 19.84
N ILE A 287 -64.75 -51.42 19.35
CA ILE A 287 -64.90 -52.35 18.21
C ILE A 287 -65.90 -53.47 18.56
N VAL A 288 -65.88 -53.96 19.81
CA VAL A 288 -66.78 -55.03 20.27
C VAL A 288 -68.22 -54.53 20.39
N ALA A 289 -68.43 -53.28 20.78
CA ALA A 289 -69.76 -52.69 20.94
C ALA A 289 -70.45 -52.41 19.60
N GLU A 290 -69.73 -51.84 18.62
CA GLU A 290 -70.28 -51.51 17.30
C GLU A 290 -70.70 -52.77 16.51
N GLY A 291 -69.95 -53.88 16.63
CA GLY A 291 -70.30 -55.14 15.98
C GLY A 291 -71.62 -55.76 16.45
N LYS A 292 -71.99 -55.57 17.73
CA LYS A 292 -73.27 -56.07 18.27
C LYS A 292 -74.47 -55.22 17.84
N LEU A 293 -74.27 -53.94 17.58
CA LEU A 293 -75.34 -53.03 17.15
C LEU A 293 -75.78 -53.33 15.71
N GLU A 294 -74.81 -53.59 14.83
CA GLU A 294 -75.09 -53.76 13.39
C GLU A 294 -75.84 -55.05 13.07
N ALA A 295 -75.65 -56.09 13.88
CA ALA A 295 -76.38 -57.36 13.74
C ALA A 295 -77.89 -57.25 14.09
N ALA A 296 -78.28 -56.29 14.93
CA ALA A 296 -79.67 -56.16 15.41
C ALA A 296 -80.51 -55.17 14.60
N ARG A 297 -79.87 -54.33 13.78
CA ARG A 297 -80.50 -53.23 13.05
C ARG A 297 -81.50 -53.65 11.94
N PRO A 298 -81.22 -54.66 11.09
CA PRO A 298 -82.09 -54.95 9.95
C PRO A 298 -83.46 -55.52 10.36
N ALA A 299 -83.52 -56.34 11.42
CA ALA A 299 -84.78 -56.87 11.93
C ALA A 299 -85.69 -55.78 12.56
N LEU A 300 -85.11 -54.67 13.03
CA LEU A 300 -85.85 -53.57 13.63
C LEU A 300 -86.50 -52.66 12.57
N GLU A 301 -85.80 -52.42 11.47
CA GLU A 301 -86.28 -51.57 10.37
C GLU A 301 -87.43 -52.26 9.60
N GLU A 302 -87.31 -53.56 9.33
CA GLU A 302 -88.38 -54.35 8.66
C GLU A 302 -89.69 -54.35 9.47
N ALA A 303 -89.61 -54.48 10.81
CA ALA A 303 -90.78 -54.43 11.68
C ALA A 303 -91.43 -53.03 11.75
N GLN A 304 -90.66 -51.94 11.58
CA GLN A 304 -91.18 -50.58 11.59
C GLN A 304 -91.92 -50.24 10.28
N GLU A 305 -91.43 -50.73 9.13
CA GLU A 305 -92.09 -50.51 7.84
C GLU A 305 -93.44 -51.22 7.74
N ALA A 306 -93.53 -52.46 8.23
CA ALA A 306 -94.79 -53.19 8.30
C ALA A 306 -95.85 -52.44 9.14
N LEU A 307 -95.45 -51.74 10.20
CA LEU A 307 -96.36 -50.99 11.06
C LEU A 307 -96.94 -49.74 10.38
N ASN A 308 -96.16 -49.07 9.54
CA ASN A 308 -96.57 -47.85 8.83
C ASN A 308 -97.65 -48.09 7.75
N THR A 309 -97.90 -49.33 7.34
CA THR A 309 -98.95 -49.65 6.35
C THR A 309 -100.35 -49.81 6.94
N ILE A 310 -100.51 -49.85 8.27
CA ILE A 310 -101.80 -50.04 8.94
C ILE A 310 -102.61 -48.74 9.01
N LYS A 311 -103.72 -48.67 8.27
CA LYS A 311 -104.67 -47.53 8.28
C LYS A 311 -105.80 -47.72 9.31
N ALA A 312 -106.31 -46.62 9.87
CA ALA A 312 -107.39 -46.61 10.88
C ALA A 312 -108.69 -47.32 10.44
N GLN A 313 -108.97 -47.34 9.13
CA GLN A 313 -110.11 -48.06 8.56
C GLN A 313 -110.04 -49.58 8.81
N HIS A 314 -108.84 -50.19 8.73
CA HIS A 314 -108.66 -51.63 8.96
C HIS A 314 -108.94 -52.03 10.42
N ILE A 315 -108.57 -51.17 11.37
CA ILE A 315 -108.89 -51.37 12.80
C ILE A 315 -110.40 -51.29 13.02
N SER A 316 -111.08 -50.36 12.34
CA SER A 316 -112.54 -50.22 12.44
C SER A 316 -113.30 -51.43 11.89
N THR A 317 -112.80 -52.06 10.82
CA THR A 317 -113.39 -53.29 10.26
C THR A 317 -113.24 -54.48 11.19
N VAL A 318 -112.07 -54.63 11.83
CA VAL A 318 -111.84 -55.71 12.81
C VAL A 318 -112.74 -55.54 14.04
N ARG A 319 -113.01 -54.30 14.49
CA ARG A 319 -113.90 -54.01 15.62
C ARG A 319 -115.36 -54.40 15.39
N LYS A 320 -115.82 -54.38 14.14
CA LYS A 320 -117.22 -54.71 13.77
C LYS A 320 -117.46 -56.21 13.59
N LEU A 321 -116.43 -57.04 13.59
CA LEU A 321 -116.58 -58.49 13.53
C LEU A 321 -117.16 -58.98 14.87
N GLY A 322 -118.39 -59.50 14.86
CA GLY A 322 -119.03 -60.04 16.07
C GLY A 322 -118.32 -61.28 16.64
N ARG A 323 -117.71 -62.11 15.77
CA ARG A 323 -116.86 -63.26 16.12
C ARG A 323 -115.64 -63.31 15.16
N PRO A 324 -114.51 -62.63 15.47
CA PRO A 324 -113.33 -62.65 14.61
C PRO A 324 -112.55 -63.97 14.66
N PRO A 325 -111.69 -64.27 13.66
CA PRO A 325 -110.81 -65.43 13.68
C PRO A 325 -109.87 -65.46 14.89
N HIS A 326 -109.67 -66.65 15.46
CA HIS A 326 -108.92 -66.86 16.70
C HIS A 326 -107.47 -66.33 16.68
N LEU A 327 -106.79 -66.36 15.52
CA LEU A 327 -105.42 -65.86 15.39
C LEU A 327 -105.33 -64.35 15.67
N ILE A 328 -106.32 -63.58 15.22
CA ILE A 328 -106.38 -62.13 15.45
C ILE A 328 -106.58 -61.84 16.93
N MET A 329 -107.46 -62.59 17.59
CA MET A 329 -107.69 -62.44 19.03
C MET A 329 -106.40 -62.66 19.84
N ARG A 330 -105.58 -63.64 19.43
CA ARG A 330 -104.34 -64.00 20.13
C ARG A 330 -103.19 -63.02 19.89
N ILE A 331 -103.06 -62.47 18.69
CA ILE A 331 -102.11 -61.38 18.42
C ILE A 331 -102.47 -60.17 19.29
N MET A 332 -103.77 -59.88 19.45
CA MET A 332 -104.21 -58.79 20.30
C MET A 332 -103.97 -59.05 21.80
N ASP A 333 -103.99 -60.30 22.26
CA ASP A 333 -103.56 -60.64 23.63
C ASP A 333 -102.06 -60.34 23.85
N CYS A 334 -101.19 -60.62 22.86
CA CYS A 334 -99.77 -60.22 22.93
C CYS A 334 -99.61 -58.69 22.97
N VAL A 335 -100.42 -57.95 22.21
CA VAL A 335 -100.43 -56.48 22.25
C VAL A 335 -100.92 -55.99 23.62
N LEU A 336 -101.95 -56.61 24.21
CA LEU A 336 -102.41 -56.27 25.56
C LEU A 336 -101.30 -56.46 26.61
N LEU A 337 -100.52 -57.55 26.52
CA LEU A 337 -99.37 -57.80 27.41
C LEU A 337 -98.27 -56.75 27.22
N LEU A 338 -97.88 -56.45 25.98
CA LEU A 338 -96.83 -55.46 25.70
C LEU A 338 -97.23 -54.05 26.12
N PHE A 339 -98.52 -53.69 26.02
CA PHE A 339 -99.06 -52.43 26.53
C PHE A 339 -99.43 -52.47 28.02
N GLN A 340 -99.11 -53.56 28.73
CA GLN A 340 -99.39 -53.79 30.15
C GLN A 340 -100.85 -53.51 30.54
N LYS A 341 -101.79 -53.96 29.70
CA LYS A 341 -103.22 -53.86 29.95
C LYS A 341 -103.77 -55.13 30.60
N ARG A 342 -104.88 -54.98 31.30
CA ARG A 342 -105.53 -56.08 32.02
C ARG A 342 -106.04 -57.12 31.03
N ILE A 343 -105.77 -58.39 31.30
CA ILE A 343 -106.22 -59.55 30.53
C ILE A 343 -107.12 -60.38 31.46
N ASP A 344 -108.12 -61.06 30.90
CA ASP A 344 -109.00 -61.93 31.67
C ASP A 344 -108.23 -63.15 32.21
N MET A 345 -108.71 -63.75 33.30
CA MET A 345 -108.06 -64.93 33.87
C MET A 345 -108.11 -66.11 32.90
N VAL A 346 -106.98 -66.81 32.77
CA VAL A 346 -106.79 -67.90 31.79
C VAL A 346 -107.74 -69.07 32.08
N THR A 347 -108.78 -69.22 31.26
CA THR A 347 -109.71 -70.36 31.26
C THR A 347 -109.65 -71.08 29.92
N MET A 348 -109.83 -72.40 29.89
CA MET A 348 -109.87 -73.20 28.65
C MET A 348 -111.15 -72.92 27.85
N ASP A 349 -111.02 -72.73 26.53
CA ASP A 349 -112.13 -72.42 25.62
C ASP A 349 -112.97 -73.69 25.33
N PRO A 350 -114.32 -73.65 25.46
CA PRO A 350 -115.17 -74.82 25.17
C PRO A 350 -115.15 -75.30 23.70
N GLU A 351 -114.81 -74.44 22.73
CA GLU A 351 -114.84 -74.77 21.30
C GLU A 351 -113.47 -75.21 20.74
N LYS A 352 -112.34 -74.94 21.41
CA LYS A 352 -110.97 -75.31 20.98
C LYS A 352 -110.01 -75.55 22.15
N PRO A 353 -109.01 -76.46 22.04
CA PRO A 353 -108.03 -76.73 23.09
C PRO A 353 -106.97 -75.61 23.20
N CYS A 354 -107.39 -74.41 23.59
CA CYS A 354 -106.52 -73.27 23.87
C CYS A 354 -107.13 -72.35 24.94
N PRO A 355 -106.29 -71.54 25.63
CA PRO A 355 -106.78 -70.47 26.50
C PRO A 355 -107.75 -69.56 25.77
N LYS A 356 -108.89 -69.27 26.40
CA LYS A 356 -109.92 -68.37 25.89
C LYS A 356 -109.32 -66.96 25.69
N PRO A 357 -109.35 -66.41 24.47
CA PRO A 357 -108.80 -65.08 24.21
C PRO A 357 -109.57 -63.96 24.93
N SER A 358 -108.85 -62.94 25.39
CA SER A 358 -109.43 -61.78 26.12
C SER A 358 -109.95 -60.71 25.16
N TRP A 359 -110.78 -61.14 24.20
CA TRP A 359 -111.24 -60.28 23.12
C TRP A 359 -112.05 -59.07 23.60
N ALA A 360 -112.78 -59.19 24.71
CA ALA A 360 -113.53 -58.09 25.29
C ALA A 360 -112.60 -56.94 25.74
N GLU A 361 -111.45 -57.26 26.32
CA GLU A 361 -110.44 -56.27 26.71
C GLU A 361 -109.66 -55.74 25.49
N ALA A 362 -109.38 -56.59 24.51
CA ALA A 362 -108.77 -56.16 23.23
C ALA A 362 -109.65 -55.16 22.48
N LEU A 363 -110.98 -55.35 22.51
CA LEU A 363 -111.97 -54.41 21.95
C LEU A 363 -111.93 -53.07 22.66
N LYS A 364 -111.79 -53.04 23.99
CA LYS A 364 -111.64 -51.80 24.76
C LYS A 364 -110.35 -51.06 24.38
N LEU A 365 -109.25 -51.78 24.20
CA LEU A 365 -107.96 -51.20 23.79
C LEU A 365 -108.05 -50.59 22.37
N MET A 366 -108.61 -51.32 21.41
CA MET A 366 -108.82 -50.81 20.04
C MET A 366 -109.88 -49.69 19.96
N GLY A 367 -110.79 -49.64 20.93
CA GLY A 367 -111.80 -48.60 21.06
C GLY A 367 -111.22 -47.25 21.52
N ALA A 368 -110.08 -47.25 22.21
CA ALA A 368 -109.40 -46.03 22.60
C ALA A 368 -108.86 -45.31 21.34
N GLY A 369 -109.30 -44.06 21.12
CA GLY A 369 -109.02 -43.30 19.88
C GLY A 369 -107.54 -43.09 19.51
N ASN A 370 -106.60 -43.48 20.38
CA ASN A 370 -105.15 -43.30 20.18
C ASN A 370 -104.36 -44.62 20.00
N PHE A 371 -105.03 -45.76 19.76
CA PHE A 371 -104.39 -47.07 19.68
C PHE A 371 -103.31 -47.18 18.59
N LEU A 372 -103.60 -46.72 17.36
CA LEU A 372 -102.66 -46.78 16.23
C LEU A 372 -101.38 -45.97 16.49
N ASN A 373 -101.53 -44.78 17.08
CA ASN A 373 -100.39 -43.94 17.46
C ASN A 373 -99.57 -44.58 18.61
N GLY A 374 -100.25 -45.26 19.53
CA GLY A 374 -99.61 -46.04 20.58
C GLY A 374 -98.72 -47.17 20.04
N LEU A 375 -99.11 -47.82 18.94
CA LEU A 375 -98.29 -48.83 18.28
C LEU A 375 -97.03 -48.21 17.64
N LEU A 376 -97.18 -47.11 16.90
CA LEU A 376 -96.07 -46.45 16.20
C LEU A 376 -95.00 -45.90 17.15
N ASN A 377 -95.42 -45.41 18.32
CA ASN A 377 -94.57 -44.76 19.30
C ASN A 377 -94.30 -45.63 20.54
N PHE A 378 -94.33 -46.96 20.39
CA PHE A 378 -94.07 -47.87 21.50
C PHE A 378 -92.61 -47.75 21.99
N PRO A 379 -92.34 -47.50 23.29
CA PRO A 379 -91.00 -47.33 23.81
C PRO A 379 -90.24 -48.67 23.82
N LYS A 380 -89.38 -48.88 22.82
CA LYS A 380 -88.61 -50.12 22.59
C LYS A 380 -87.69 -50.51 23.75
N GLY A 381 -87.26 -49.54 24.59
CA GLY A 381 -86.40 -49.77 25.76
C GLY A 381 -87.12 -50.22 27.05
N ARG A 382 -88.45 -50.39 27.03
CA ARG A 382 -89.26 -50.79 28.21
C ARG A 382 -89.75 -52.24 28.18
N VAL A 383 -89.31 -53.05 27.21
CA VAL A 383 -89.68 -54.47 27.15
C VAL A 383 -88.95 -55.23 28.25
N VAL A 384 -89.60 -55.39 29.40
CA VAL A 384 -89.18 -56.34 30.44
C VAL A 384 -89.94 -57.63 30.17
N LEU A 385 -89.31 -58.56 29.47
CA LEU A 385 -89.74 -59.96 29.41
C LEU A 385 -89.20 -60.63 30.68
N SER A 386 -89.91 -60.48 31.80
CA SER A 386 -89.70 -61.28 33.01
C SER A 386 -90.58 -62.51 33.00
#